data_AF-A0A355DS19-F1
#
_entry.id   AF-A0A355DS19-F1
#
_cell.length_a   1.000
_cell.length_b   1.000
_cell.length_c   1.000
_cell.angle_alpha   90.00
_cell.angle_beta   90.00
_cell.angle_gamma   90.00
#
_symmetry.space_group_name_H-M   'P 1'
#
loop_
_entity.id
_entity.type
_entity.pdbx_description
1 polymer ?
#
loop_
_entity_poly.entity_id
_entity_poly.type
_entity_poly.pdbx_seq_one_letter_code
_entity_poly.pdbx_strand_id
1 'polypeptide(L)'
;DEVIELMVAAIDHFCDKNRISGCHFLFVDPEWRLVMERHGFTSWLHHSYIWQNKGFRTFDDYLSVFNANQRRNIKRERSAVAKAGLRLDIVQGDEIPKSLFPMIYSFYSSTCDKFMWGSKYLTRKFFEQLYPNYCDRVVLVAAYREGDSRHPVGLSFCINKDDQLYGRYWGCFEEFDCLHFDACYYKPIEWGIGRGIQMFDPGA
;
A
#
# COMPACT_ATOMS: atom_id res chain seq x y z
N ASP A 1 14.43 -20.06 -20.68
CA ASP A 1 15.17 -19.13 -21.54
C ASP A 1 14.49 -18.93 -22.89
N GLU A 2 14.23 -19.98 -23.68
CA GLU A 2 13.59 -19.87 -25.01
C GLU A 2 12.26 -19.07 -25.03
N VAL A 3 11.36 -19.29 -24.07
CA VAL A 3 10.10 -18.52 -23.97
C VAL A 3 10.34 -17.03 -23.70
N ILE A 4 11.33 -16.70 -22.86
CA ILE A 4 11.66 -15.31 -22.52
C ILE A 4 12.24 -14.60 -23.75
N GLU A 5 13.11 -15.29 -24.49
CA GLU A 5 13.67 -14.79 -25.75
C GLU A 5 12.57 -14.48 -26.76
N LEU A 6 11.62 -15.39 -26.95
CA LEU A 6 10.46 -15.18 -27.82
C LEU A 6 9.60 -13.99 -27.38
N MET A 7 9.37 -13.84 -26.07
CA MET A 7 8.60 -12.72 -25.53
C MET A 7 9.32 -11.38 -25.73
N VAL A 8 10.63 -11.33 -25.47
CA VAL A 8 11.44 -10.12 -25.68
C VAL A 8 11.46 -9.74 -27.16
N ALA A 9 11.72 -10.68 -28.06
CA ALA A 9 11.71 -10.43 -29.49
C ALA A 9 10.35 -9.92 -29.99
N ALA A 10 9.24 -10.45 -29.44
CA ALA A 10 7.90 -9.98 -29.77
C ALA A 10 7.65 -8.54 -29.27
N ILE A 11 8.16 -8.19 -28.09
CA ILE A 11 8.05 -6.83 -27.52
C ILE A 11 8.89 -5.85 -28.34
N ASP A 12 10.13 -6.21 -28.70
CA ASP A 12 11.01 -5.37 -29.51
C ASP A 12 10.39 -5.11 -30.89
N HIS A 13 9.90 -6.17 -31.55
CA HIS A 13 9.19 -6.02 -32.82
C HIS A 13 7.96 -5.11 -32.71
N PHE A 14 7.21 -5.21 -31.60
CA PHE A 14 6.08 -4.34 -31.34
C PHE A 14 6.52 -2.88 -31.14
N CYS A 15 7.60 -2.63 -30.40
CA CYS A 15 8.16 -1.30 -30.18
C CYS A 15 8.60 -0.67 -31.51
N ASP A 16 9.34 -1.40 -32.34
CA ASP A 16 9.80 -0.93 -33.65
C ASP A 16 8.63 -0.56 -34.57
N LYS A 17 7.67 -1.48 -34.71
CA LYS A 17 6.49 -1.29 -35.59
C LYS A 17 5.66 -0.08 -35.18
N ASN A 18 5.57 0.22 -33.89
CA ASN A 18 4.77 1.32 -33.34
C ASN A 18 5.59 2.58 -33.03
N ARG A 19 6.89 2.61 -33.34
CA ARG A 19 7.80 3.73 -33.05
C ARG A 19 7.85 4.10 -31.56
N ILE A 20 7.82 3.09 -30.69
CA ILE A 20 7.97 3.26 -29.24
C ILE A 20 9.47 3.23 -28.93
N SER A 21 9.96 4.18 -28.15
CA SER A 21 11.40 4.34 -27.87
C SER A 21 12.02 3.24 -27.02
N GLY A 22 11.22 2.44 -26.32
CA GLY A 22 11.70 1.33 -25.51
C GLY A 22 10.62 0.70 -24.64
N CYS A 23 10.99 -0.37 -23.94
CA CYS A 23 10.16 -1.09 -22.99
C CYS A 23 10.84 -1.12 -21.62
N HIS A 24 10.05 -1.03 -20.55
CA HIS A 24 10.55 -1.11 -19.18
C HIS A 24 9.69 -2.11 -18.40
N PHE A 25 10.35 -3.00 -17.67
CA PHE A 25 9.70 -3.88 -16.70
C PHE A 25 9.97 -3.35 -15.30
N LEU A 26 8.91 -3.04 -14.56
CA LEU A 26 8.97 -2.48 -13.21
C LEU A 26 8.61 -3.56 -12.20
N PHE A 27 9.22 -3.50 -11.01
CA PHE A 27 8.94 -4.40 -9.87
C PHE A 27 9.08 -5.89 -10.21
N VAL A 28 10.16 -6.23 -10.92
CA VAL A 28 10.44 -7.60 -11.37
C VAL A 28 11.07 -8.44 -10.26
N ASP A 29 10.98 -9.76 -10.41
CA ASP A 29 11.72 -10.71 -9.57
C ASP A 29 13.24 -10.46 -9.71
N PRO A 30 13.99 -10.34 -8.60
CA PRO A 30 15.44 -10.18 -8.63
C PRO A 30 16.17 -11.27 -9.44
N GLU A 31 15.67 -12.50 -9.46
CA GLU A 31 16.26 -13.60 -10.24
C GLU A 31 16.10 -13.37 -11.75
N TRP A 32 15.02 -12.70 -12.18
CA TRP A 32 14.76 -12.41 -13.59
C TRP A 32 15.71 -11.37 -14.17
N ARG A 33 16.31 -10.53 -13.30
CA ARG A 33 17.31 -9.52 -13.70
C ARG A 33 18.44 -10.12 -14.55
N LEU A 34 19.06 -11.20 -14.06
CA LEU A 34 20.20 -11.84 -14.74
C LEU A 34 19.81 -12.40 -16.10
N VAL A 35 18.54 -12.79 -16.28
CA VAL A 35 18.03 -13.29 -17.56
C VAL A 35 17.85 -12.14 -18.53
N MET A 36 17.20 -11.05 -18.09
CA MET A 36 16.90 -9.91 -18.95
C MET A 36 18.14 -9.12 -19.38
N GLU A 37 19.18 -9.05 -18.54
CA GLU A 37 20.47 -8.44 -18.91
C GLU A 37 21.14 -9.18 -20.09
N ARG A 38 20.94 -10.51 -20.23
CA ARG A 38 21.42 -11.27 -21.40
C ARG A 38 20.66 -10.93 -22.68
N HIS A 39 19.45 -10.39 -22.57
CA HIS A 39 18.62 -9.95 -23.69
C HIS A 39 18.71 -8.44 -23.94
N GLY A 40 19.75 -7.76 -23.43
CA GLY A 40 20.04 -6.37 -23.75
C GLY A 40 19.33 -5.33 -22.87
N PHE A 41 18.57 -5.75 -21.85
CA PHE A 41 17.98 -4.82 -20.88
C PHE A 41 19.01 -4.36 -19.85
N THR A 42 18.86 -3.12 -19.38
CA THR A 42 19.71 -2.56 -18.31
C THR A 42 18.94 -2.50 -17.00
N SER A 43 19.54 -3.02 -15.93
CA SER A 43 18.94 -2.97 -14.60
C SER A 43 18.96 -1.55 -14.02
N TRP A 44 17.86 -1.15 -13.40
CA TRP A 44 17.80 0.05 -12.56
C TRP A 44 17.40 -0.34 -11.13
N LEU A 45 18.19 0.10 -10.15
CA LEU A 45 17.93 -0.18 -8.74
C LEU A 45 17.05 0.92 -8.14
N HIS A 46 15.93 0.50 -7.55
CA HIS A 46 15.06 1.33 -6.74
C HIS A 46 15.15 0.88 -5.28
N HIS A 47 15.15 1.82 -4.34
CA HIS A 47 15.17 1.52 -2.92
C HIS A 47 13.76 1.64 -2.37
N SER A 48 13.26 0.56 -1.76
CA SER A 48 11.99 0.52 -1.06
C SER A 48 12.17 0.00 0.36
N TYR A 49 11.27 0.40 1.25
CA TYR A 49 11.25 -0.04 2.64
C TYR A 49 10.16 -1.08 2.83
N ILE A 50 10.52 -2.34 2.68
CA ILE A 50 9.60 -3.46 2.77
C ILE A 50 9.62 -4.05 4.18
N TRP A 51 8.45 -4.16 4.80
CA TRP A 51 8.30 -4.94 6.01
C TRP A 51 8.23 -6.43 5.64
N GLN A 52 9.03 -7.22 6.34
CA GLN A 52 9.02 -8.68 6.23
C GLN A 52 8.66 -9.29 7.57
N ASN A 53 7.75 -10.26 7.54
CA ASN A 53 7.36 -11.00 8.71
C ASN A 53 8.48 -11.98 9.10
N LYS A 54 9.06 -11.83 10.29
CA LYS A 54 10.12 -12.70 10.81
C LYS A 54 9.57 -13.84 11.68
N GLY A 55 8.35 -14.29 11.39
CA GLY A 55 7.62 -15.27 12.20
C GLY A 55 6.87 -14.67 13.40
N PHE A 56 6.52 -13.39 13.33
CA PHE A 56 5.72 -12.71 14.34
C PHE A 56 4.30 -13.30 14.40
N ARG A 57 3.76 -13.47 15.61
CA ARG A 57 2.38 -13.94 15.84
C ARG A 57 1.50 -12.85 16.42
N THR A 58 2.10 -11.85 17.04
CA THR A 58 1.44 -10.69 17.64
C THR A 58 2.18 -9.40 17.29
N PHE A 59 1.52 -8.26 17.50
CA PHE A 59 2.19 -6.96 17.36
C PHE A 59 3.31 -6.77 18.40
N ASP A 60 3.19 -7.35 19.59
CA ASP A 60 4.26 -7.31 20.60
C ASP A 60 5.49 -8.11 20.16
N ASP A 61 5.32 -9.22 19.42
CA ASP A 61 6.44 -9.93 18.79
C ASP A 61 7.15 -9.03 17.78
N TYR A 62 6.40 -8.30 16.96
CA TYR A 62 6.95 -7.30 16.06
C TYR A 62 7.72 -6.22 16.82
N LEU A 63 7.21 -5.74 17.95
CA LEU A 63 7.92 -4.76 18.77
C LEU A 63 9.24 -5.31 19.36
N SER A 64 9.35 -6.62 19.57
CA SER A 64 10.51 -7.24 20.24
C SER A 64 11.84 -7.02 19.52
N VAL A 65 11.83 -6.82 18.19
CA VAL A 65 13.06 -6.63 17.39
C VAL A 65 13.64 -5.22 17.48
N PHE A 66 12.88 -4.27 18.01
CA PHE A 66 13.30 -2.87 18.17
C PHE A 66 14.01 -2.66 19.50
N ASN A 67 14.87 -1.66 19.60
CA ASN A 67 15.45 -1.26 20.88
C ASN A 67 14.41 -0.59 21.81
N ALA A 68 14.74 -0.44 23.10
CA ALA A 68 13.81 0.10 24.09
C ALA A 68 13.26 1.50 23.75
N ASN A 69 14.09 2.37 23.17
CA ASN A 69 13.67 3.72 22.77
C ASN A 69 12.69 3.68 21.58
N GLN A 70 12.98 2.88 20.57
CA GLN A 70 12.11 2.67 19.41
C GLN A 70 10.76 2.06 19.82
N ARG A 71 10.75 1.01 20.65
CA ARG A 71 9.52 0.41 21.18
C ARG A 71 8.67 1.43 21.93
N ARG A 72 9.31 2.23 22.79
CA ARG A 72 8.63 3.30 23.54
C ARG A 72 8.04 4.35 22.59
N ASN A 73 8.76 4.72 21.53
CA ASN A 73 8.29 5.69 20.55
C ASN A 73 7.05 5.16 19.79
N ILE A 74 7.10 3.93 19.28
CA ILE A 74 5.95 3.31 18.59
C ILE A 74 4.72 3.27 19.51
N LYS A 75 4.88 2.81 20.77
CA LYS A 75 3.78 2.78 21.74
C LYS A 75 3.23 4.18 22.05
N ARG A 76 4.10 5.20 22.12
CA ARG A 76 3.70 6.60 22.32
C ARG A 76 2.89 7.13 21.14
N GLU A 77 3.34 6.86 19.91
CA GLU A 77 2.66 7.29 18.68
C GLU A 77 1.26 6.70 18.57
N ARG A 78 1.11 5.39 18.80
CA ARG A 78 -0.21 4.73 18.84
C ARG A 78 -1.10 5.30 19.96
N SER A 79 -0.52 5.57 21.13
CA SER A 79 -1.27 6.18 22.24
C SER A 79 -1.69 7.62 21.97
N ALA A 80 -0.91 8.39 21.19
CA ALA A 80 -1.24 9.76 20.83
C ALA A 80 -2.51 9.83 19.98
N VAL A 81 -2.68 8.89 19.05
CA VAL A 81 -3.88 8.76 18.22
C VAL A 81 -5.12 8.52 19.09
N ALA A 82 -5.06 7.57 20.03
CA ALA A 82 -6.16 7.33 20.96
C ALA A 82 -6.45 8.54 21.87
N LYS A 83 -5.40 9.22 22.37
CA LYS A 83 -5.56 10.44 23.20
C LYS A 83 -6.15 11.62 22.43
N ALA A 84 -6.00 11.65 21.11
CA ALA A 84 -6.68 12.61 20.23
C ALA A 84 -8.18 12.28 20.03
N GLY A 85 -8.71 11.27 20.71
CA GLY A 85 -10.09 10.83 20.59
C GLY A 85 -10.36 10.13 19.26
N LEU A 86 -9.35 9.44 18.71
CA LEU A 86 -9.46 8.70 17.46
C LEU A 86 -9.46 7.19 17.69
N ARG A 87 -10.31 6.51 16.92
CA ARG A 87 -10.42 5.06 16.83
C ARG A 87 -10.11 4.62 15.41
N LEU A 88 -9.21 3.65 15.24
CA LEU A 88 -8.86 3.10 13.94
C LEU A 88 -9.49 1.72 13.78
N ASP A 89 -10.31 1.59 12.76
CA ASP A 89 -10.93 0.33 12.36
C ASP A 89 -10.27 -0.19 11.09
N ILE A 90 -10.04 -1.50 11.02
CA ILE A 90 -9.57 -2.16 9.82
C ILE A 90 -10.72 -2.96 9.25
N VAL A 91 -11.10 -2.68 8.01
CA VAL A 91 -12.18 -3.37 7.28
C VAL A 91 -11.63 -3.93 5.98
N GLN A 92 -12.06 -5.13 5.61
CA GLN A 92 -11.61 -5.82 4.40
C GLN A 92 -12.79 -6.41 3.64
N GLY A 93 -12.70 -6.46 2.30
CA GLY A 93 -13.67 -7.22 1.53
C GLY A 93 -15.09 -6.74 1.75
N ASP A 94 -16.00 -7.69 1.89
CA ASP A 94 -17.42 -7.42 2.06
C ASP A 94 -17.78 -6.72 3.38
N GLU A 95 -16.84 -6.64 4.34
CA GLU A 95 -17.03 -5.86 5.57
C GLU A 95 -16.92 -4.35 5.32
N ILE A 96 -16.36 -3.94 4.18
CA ILE A 96 -16.19 -2.53 3.83
C ILE A 96 -17.56 -1.91 3.52
N PRO A 97 -17.98 -0.87 4.28
CA PRO A 97 -19.18 -0.13 3.94
C PRO A 97 -19.04 0.48 2.53
N LYS A 98 -20.03 0.28 1.67
CA LYS A 98 -20.03 0.80 0.29
C LYS A 98 -19.74 2.31 0.20
N SER A 99 -20.13 3.06 1.23
CA SER A 99 -19.89 4.50 1.34
C SER A 99 -18.41 4.87 1.42
N LEU A 100 -17.52 3.95 1.81
CA LEU A 100 -16.08 4.21 1.89
C LEU A 100 -15.39 4.21 0.52
N PHE A 101 -15.90 3.48 -0.49
CA PHE A 101 -15.25 3.40 -1.81
C PHE A 101 -15.16 4.76 -2.53
N PRO A 102 -16.24 5.56 -2.64
CA PRO A 102 -16.13 6.92 -3.16
C PRO A 102 -15.20 7.80 -2.32
N MET A 103 -15.09 7.53 -1.02
CA MET A 103 -14.28 8.31 -0.10
C MET A 103 -12.77 8.07 -0.29
N ILE A 104 -12.35 6.87 -0.72
CA ILE A 104 -10.96 6.59 -1.12
C ILE A 104 -10.52 7.60 -2.19
N TYR A 105 -11.35 7.84 -3.20
CA TYR A 105 -11.06 8.82 -4.24
C TYR A 105 -11.00 10.25 -3.70
N SER A 106 -11.91 10.63 -2.80
CA SER A 106 -11.88 11.97 -2.17
C SER A 106 -10.58 12.22 -1.41
N PHE A 107 -10.10 11.22 -0.65
CA PHE A 107 -8.82 11.30 0.06
C PHE A 107 -7.63 11.34 -0.92
N TYR A 108 -7.62 10.46 -1.93
CA TYR A 108 -6.60 10.47 -2.98
C TYR A 108 -6.52 11.83 -3.69
N SER A 109 -7.66 12.35 -4.13
CA SER A 109 -7.74 13.64 -4.82
C SER A 109 -7.24 14.78 -3.93
N SER A 110 -7.70 14.83 -2.66
CA SER A 110 -7.28 15.87 -1.72
C SER A 110 -5.77 15.83 -1.45
N THR A 111 -5.19 14.63 -1.30
CA THR A 111 -3.74 14.48 -1.14
C THR A 111 -3.00 14.95 -2.39
N CYS A 112 -3.44 14.58 -3.59
CA CYS A 112 -2.83 15.07 -4.82
C CYS A 112 -2.94 16.60 -4.97
N ASP A 113 -4.07 17.20 -4.61
CA ASP A 113 -4.29 18.65 -4.69
C ASP A 113 -3.40 19.44 -3.72
N LYS A 114 -3.00 18.83 -2.59
CA LYS A 114 -2.07 19.44 -1.63
C LYS A 114 -0.64 19.54 -2.15
N PHE A 115 -0.24 18.73 -3.14
CA PHE A 115 1.12 18.72 -3.68
C PHE A 115 1.14 19.29 -5.10
N MET A 116 1.93 20.34 -5.34
CA MET A 116 2.08 20.99 -6.66
C MET A 116 2.53 20.05 -7.80
N TRP A 117 3.08 18.88 -7.46
CA TRP A 117 3.53 17.83 -8.38
C TRP A 117 2.62 16.58 -8.36
N GLY A 118 1.50 16.63 -7.66
CA GLY A 118 0.56 15.53 -7.51
C GLY A 118 -0.13 15.21 -8.83
N SER A 119 0.32 14.17 -9.53
CA SER A 119 -0.36 13.69 -10.73
C SER A 119 -1.55 12.81 -10.35
N LYS A 120 -2.76 13.21 -10.75
CA LYS A 120 -3.98 12.41 -10.61
C LYS A 120 -4.10 11.41 -11.76
N TYR A 121 -3.28 10.36 -11.74
CA TYR A 121 -3.31 9.33 -12.78
C TYR A 121 -4.43 8.29 -12.58
N LEU A 122 -4.99 8.16 -11.37
CA LEU A 122 -6.16 7.31 -11.13
C LEU A 122 -7.45 8.13 -11.18
N THR A 123 -8.44 7.59 -11.89
CA THR A 123 -9.74 8.25 -12.05
C THR A 123 -10.71 7.82 -10.96
N ARG A 124 -11.75 8.62 -10.70
CA ARG A 124 -12.86 8.21 -9.84
C ARG A 124 -13.45 6.85 -10.23
N LYS A 125 -13.57 6.60 -11.54
CA LYS A 125 -14.06 5.32 -12.08
C LYS A 125 -13.22 4.13 -11.63
N PHE A 126 -11.90 4.27 -11.49
CA PHE A 126 -11.04 3.22 -10.96
C PHE A 126 -11.50 2.79 -9.56
N PHE A 127 -11.70 3.75 -8.65
CA PHE A 127 -12.10 3.46 -7.27
C PHE A 127 -13.53 2.91 -7.18
N GLU A 128 -14.44 3.39 -8.02
CA GLU A 128 -15.82 2.85 -8.11
C GLU A 128 -15.85 1.40 -8.62
N GLN A 129 -14.86 0.99 -9.43
CA GLN A 129 -14.73 -0.38 -9.93
C GLN A 129 -14.07 -1.34 -8.94
N LEU A 130 -13.50 -0.85 -7.83
CA LEU A 130 -12.92 -1.72 -6.81
C LEU A 130 -13.99 -2.57 -6.12
N TYR A 131 -15.13 -1.99 -5.75
CA TYR A 131 -16.20 -2.74 -5.07
C TYR A 131 -16.77 -3.91 -5.90
N PRO A 132 -17.21 -3.72 -7.16
CA PRO A 132 -17.80 -4.83 -7.92
C PRO A 132 -16.80 -5.90 -8.37
N ASN A 133 -15.50 -5.58 -8.48
CA ASN A 133 -14.53 -6.47 -9.15
C ASN A 133 -13.37 -6.94 -8.27
N TYR A 134 -13.02 -6.19 -7.21
CA TYR A 134 -11.80 -6.40 -6.44
C TYR A 134 -11.99 -6.18 -4.93
N CYS A 135 -13.23 -6.18 -4.44
CA CYS A 135 -13.53 -5.88 -3.04
C CYS A 135 -12.74 -6.79 -2.08
N ASP A 136 -12.67 -8.09 -2.42
CA ASP A 136 -11.94 -9.14 -1.70
C ASP A 136 -10.45 -8.82 -1.48
N ARG A 137 -9.88 -7.97 -2.34
CA ARG A 137 -8.48 -7.52 -2.29
C ARG A 137 -8.28 -6.21 -1.53
N VAL A 138 -9.35 -5.51 -1.17
CA VAL A 138 -9.25 -4.20 -0.53
C VAL A 138 -9.18 -4.35 0.98
N VAL A 139 -8.21 -3.65 1.58
CA VAL A 139 -8.10 -3.48 3.03
C VAL A 139 -8.04 -1.98 3.30
N LEU A 140 -8.92 -1.49 4.16
CA LEU A 140 -8.94 -0.09 4.57
C LEU A 140 -8.64 0.03 6.07
N VAL A 141 -7.82 1.00 6.43
CA VAL A 141 -7.72 1.48 7.81
C VAL A 141 -8.42 2.82 7.89
N ALA A 142 -9.59 2.84 8.51
CA ALA A 142 -10.43 4.02 8.65
C ALA A 142 -10.28 4.61 10.06
N ALA A 143 -9.92 5.89 10.14
CA ALA A 143 -9.81 6.63 11.38
C ALA A 143 -11.10 7.40 11.65
N TYR A 144 -11.67 7.21 12.82
CA TYR A 144 -12.94 7.77 13.27
C TYR A 144 -12.75 8.57 14.54
N ARG A 145 -13.58 9.60 14.74
CA ARG A 145 -13.70 10.24 16.06
C ARG A 145 -14.45 9.32 17.02
N GLU A 146 -14.14 9.38 18.31
CA GLU A 146 -14.93 8.69 19.32
C GLU A 146 -16.41 9.07 19.22
N GLY A 147 -17.28 8.05 19.20
CA GLY A 147 -18.73 8.23 19.05
C GLY A 147 -19.23 8.40 17.60
N ASP A 148 -18.37 8.61 16.60
CA ASP A 148 -18.77 8.67 15.18
C ASP A 148 -18.19 7.48 14.41
N SER A 149 -19.04 6.51 14.05
CA SER A 149 -18.62 5.33 13.26
C SER A 149 -18.99 5.44 11.77
N ARG A 150 -19.51 6.59 11.33
CA ARG A 150 -20.02 6.77 9.96
C ARG A 150 -19.14 7.68 9.13
N HIS A 151 -18.50 8.67 9.74
CA HIS A 151 -17.69 9.66 9.03
C HIS A 151 -16.22 9.53 9.45
N PRO A 152 -15.40 8.78 8.69
CA PRO A 152 -13.99 8.71 9.00
C PRO A 152 -13.31 10.05 8.67
N VAL A 153 -12.39 10.46 9.53
CA VAL A 153 -11.55 11.66 9.34
C VAL A 153 -10.32 11.35 8.49
N GLY A 154 -9.91 10.10 8.39
CA GLY A 154 -8.79 9.65 7.56
C GLY A 154 -8.95 8.20 7.10
N LEU A 155 -8.29 7.86 5.99
CA LEU A 155 -8.38 6.54 5.37
C LEU A 155 -7.04 6.14 4.76
N SER A 156 -6.55 4.96 5.15
CA SER A 156 -5.47 4.27 4.48
C SER A 156 -6.03 3.17 3.59
N PHE A 157 -5.59 3.13 2.34
CA PHE A 157 -6.00 2.16 1.33
C PHE A 157 -4.85 1.22 1.00
N CYS A 158 -5.08 -0.07 1.23
CA CYS A 158 -4.16 -1.15 0.89
C CYS A 158 -4.84 -2.17 -0.03
N ILE A 159 -4.01 -2.89 -0.79
CA ILE A 159 -4.40 -4.05 -1.58
C ILE A 159 -3.68 -5.29 -1.03
N ASN A 160 -4.42 -6.36 -0.76
CA ASN A 160 -3.84 -7.65 -0.35
C ASN A 160 -3.96 -8.69 -1.46
N LYS A 161 -2.91 -9.49 -1.64
CA LYS A 161 -2.94 -10.66 -2.52
C LYS A 161 -2.06 -11.75 -1.92
N ASP A 162 -2.66 -12.91 -1.71
CA ASP A 162 -1.99 -14.07 -1.10
C ASP A 162 -1.40 -13.68 0.25
N ASP A 163 -0.09 -13.82 0.43
CA ASP A 163 0.65 -13.44 1.64
C ASP A 163 1.31 -12.05 1.55
N GLN A 164 0.85 -11.20 0.63
CA GLN A 164 1.42 -9.88 0.36
C GLN A 164 0.38 -8.78 0.58
N LEU A 165 0.83 -7.69 1.21
CA LEU A 165 0.05 -6.48 1.42
C LEU A 165 0.76 -5.30 0.78
N TYR A 166 -0.01 -4.41 0.19
CA TYR A 166 0.51 -3.24 -0.49
C TYR A 166 -0.26 -1.98 -0.10
N GLY A 167 0.40 -1.06 0.59
CA GLY A 167 -0.09 0.29 0.83
C GLY A 167 -0.11 1.09 -0.47
N ARG A 168 -1.14 1.92 -0.65
CA ARG A 168 -1.32 2.71 -1.88
C ARG A 168 -1.52 4.17 -1.58
N TYR A 169 -2.63 4.51 -0.92
CA TYR A 169 -2.96 5.92 -0.67
C TYR A 169 -3.40 6.13 0.75
N TRP A 170 -2.96 7.27 1.28
CA TRP A 170 -3.40 7.81 2.54
C TRP A 170 -3.96 9.21 2.31
N GLY A 171 -5.04 9.51 3.01
CA GLY A 171 -5.52 10.87 3.15
C GLY A 171 -6.20 11.09 4.48
N CYS A 172 -6.20 12.34 4.90
CA CYS A 172 -6.90 12.81 6.07
C CYS A 172 -7.43 14.22 5.80
N PHE A 173 -8.65 14.49 6.28
CA PHE A 173 -9.29 15.81 6.13
C PHE A 173 -8.73 16.82 7.12
N GLU A 174 -8.23 16.34 8.25
CA GLU A 174 -7.68 17.14 9.33
C GLU A 174 -6.28 16.63 9.69
N GLU A 175 -5.49 17.43 10.39
CA GLU A 175 -4.16 17.01 10.85
C GLU A 175 -4.25 16.45 12.26
N PHE A 176 -3.78 15.21 12.42
CA PHE A 176 -3.69 14.54 13.71
C PHE A 176 -2.29 13.98 13.88
N ASP A 177 -1.68 14.30 15.02
CA ASP A 177 -0.35 13.80 15.36
C ASP A 177 -0.31 12.27 15.33
N CYS A 178 0.72 11.72 14.71
CA CYS A 178 1.01 10.29 14.61
C CYS A 178 -0.02 9.43 13.85
N LEU A 179 -1.14 9.99 13.39
CA LEU A 179 -2.19 9.22 12.73
C LEU A 179 -1.71 8.52 11.46
N HIS A 180 -0.89 9.18 10.65
CA HIS A 180 -0.29 8.59 9.46
C HIS A 180 0.50 7.31 9.78
N PHE A 181 1.31 7.34 10.84
CA PHE A 181 2.12 6.18 11.23
C PHE A 181 1.25 5.02 11.70
N ASP A 182 0.25 5.27 12.54
CA ASP A 182 -0.63 4.21 13.03
C ASP A 182 -1.49 3.63 11.89
N ALA A 183 -2.07 4.48 11.04
CA ALA A 183 -2.96 4.05 9.97
C ALA A 183 -2.24 3.40 8.77
N CYS A 184 -1.03 3.83 8.45
CA CYS A 184 -0.31 3.38 7.24
C CYS A 184 0.77 2.35 7.52
N TYR A 185 1.22 2.21 8.77
CA TYR A 185 2.27 1.25 9.14
C TYR A 185 1.81 0.30 10.22
N TYR A 186 1.50 0.80 11.43
CA TYR A 186 1.31 -0.09 12.58
C TYR A 186 0.04 -0.93 12.49
N LYS A 187 -1.10 -0.35 12.09
CA LYS A 187 -2.36 -1.06 11.90
C LYS A 187 -2.30 -2.07 10.75
N PRO A 188 -1.80 -1.73 9.55
CA PRO A 188 -1.59 -2.71 8.49
C PRO A 188 -0.65 -3.85 8.88
N ILE A 189 0.45 -3.57 9.59
CA ILE A 189 1.38 -4.60 10.09
C ILE A 189 0.69 -5.51 11.12
N GLU A 190 0.00 -4.93 12.10
CA GLU A 190 -0.76 -5.68 13.11
C GLU A 190 -1.81 -6.60 12.48
N TRP A 191 -2.54 -6.09 11.49
CA TRP A 191 -3.51 -6.86 10.71
C TRP A 191 -2.85 -7.97 9.88
N GLY A 192 -1.71 -7.66 9.25
CA GLY A 192 -0.97 -8.59 8.41
C GLY A 192 -0.41 -9.76 9.21
N ILE A 193 0.15 -9.48 10.39
CA ILE A 193 0.61 -10.52 11.33
C ILE A 193 -0.54 -11.49 11.67
N GLY A 194 -1.72 -10.95 12.01
CA GLY A 194 -2.89 -11.77 12.36
C GLY A 194 -3.45 -12.62 11.21
N ARG A 195 -3.06 -12.34 9.96
CA ARG A 195 -3.52 -13.05 8.75
C ARG A 195 -2.41 -13.81 8.02
N GLY A 196 -1.20 -13.88 8.59
CA GLY A 196 -0.08 -14.59 7.98
C GLY A 196 0.51 -13.90 6.75
N ILE A 197 0.32 -12.59 6.60
CA ILE A 197 1.04 -11.80 5.59
C ILE A 197 2.55 -11.89 5.88
N GLN A 198 3.31 -12.21 4.84
CA GLN A 198 4.76 -12.33 4.89
C GLN A 198 5.47 -11.03 4.47
N MET A 199 4.84 -10.24 3.60
CA MET A 199 5.43 -9.02 3.06
C MET A 199 4.42 -7.88 3.06
N PHE A 200 4.85 -6.70 3.52
CA PHE A 200 4.10 -5.46 3.40
C PHE A 200 4.97 -4.37 2.78
N ASP A 201 4.57 -3.91 1.61
CA ASP A 201 5.10 -2.71 0.98
C ASP A 201 4.19 -1.53 1.32
N PRO A 202 4.55 -0.63 2.25
CA PRO A 202 3.70 0.49 2.65
C PRO A 202 3.53 1.54 1.55
N GLY A 203 4.31 1.48 0.46
CA GLY A 203 4.41 2.51 -0.55
C GLY A 203 5.30 3.66 -0.09
N ALA A 204 6.28 4.01 -0.93
CA ALA A 204 7.12 5.20 -0.84
C ALA A 204 7.62 5.57 -2.24
#